data_AF-A0A069ZIJ8-F1
#
_entry.id   AF-A0A069ZIJ8-F1
#
_cell.length_a   1.000
_cell.length_b   1.000
_cell.length_c   1.000
_cell.angle_alpha   90.00
_cell.angle_beta   90.00
_cell.angle_gamma   90.00
#
_symmetry.space_group_name_H-M   'P 1'
#
loop_
_entity.id
_entity.type
_entity.pdbx_description
1 polymer ?
#
loop_
_entity_poly.entity_id
_entity_poly.type
_entity_poly.pdbx_seq_one_letter_code
_entity_poly.pdbx_strand_id
1 'polypeptide(L)' 'MDNNHTEDYVLVLEDRTEVQNASEVGKLSIISDINDEGELKTTPKLPIRVASSSSITKTGC' A
#
# COMPACT_ATOMS: atom_id res chain seq x y z
N MET A 1 -9.51 -4.53 32.25
CA MET A 1 -8.65 -4.09 31.16
C MET A 1 -9.55 -3.88 29.97
N ASP A 2 -10.05 -2.66 29.78
CA ASP A 2 -10.88 -2.31 28.63
C ASP A 2 -9.94 -1.95 27.49
N ASN A 3 -9.38 -2.96 26.83
CA ASN A 3 -8.54 -2.78 25.65
C ASN A 3 -9.43 -2.78 24.41
N ASN A 4 -10.30 -1.77 24.29
CA ASN A 4 -11.07 -1.52 23.06
C ASN A 4 -10.20 -0.77 22.04
N HIS A 5 -9.06 -1.37 21.70
CA HIS A 5 -8.35 -1.04 20.47
C HIS A 5 -8.97 -1.92 19.39
N THR A 6 -10.04 -1.41 18.78
CA THR A 6 -10.54 -1.94 17.50
C THR A 6 -9.49 -1.57 16.46
N GLU A 7 -8.47 -2.41 16.34
CA GLU A 7 -7.47 -2.25 15.28
C GLU A 7 -8.19 -2.50 13.95
N ASP A 8 -8.40 -1.42 13.18
CA ASP A 8 -9.03 -1.47 11.87
C ASP A 8 -8.03 -2.08 10.86
N TYR A 9 -8.03 -3.40 10.78
CA TYR A 9 -7.24 -4.13 9.80
C TYR A 9 -7.88 -4.06 8.41
N VAL A 10 -7.08 -3.70 7.40
CA VAL A 10 -7.48 -3.71 5.99
C VAL A 10 -6.62 -4.71 5.21
N LEU A 11 -7.24 -5.47 4.32
CA LEU A 11 -6.52 -6.38 3.44
C LEU A 11 -6.11 -5.64 2.16
N VAL A 12 -4.87 -5.83 1.72
CA VAL A 12 -4.32 -5.21 0.52
C VAL A 12 -3.69 -6.26 -0.40
N LEU A 13 -3.83 -6.07 -1.71
CA LEU A 13 -3.17 -6.86 -2.75
C LEU A 13 -2.13 -6.00 -3.45
N GLU A 14 -0.93 -6.53 -3.62
CA GLU A 14 0.14 -5.89 -4.38
C GLU A 14 0.28 -6.52 -5.76
N ASP A 15 0.22 -5.67 -6.78
CA ASP A 15 0.49 -6.04 -8.17
C ASP A 15 1.91 -5.59 -8.57
N ARG A 16 2.79 -6.57 -8.74
CA ARG A 16 4.20 -6.40 -9.13
C ARG A 16 4.47 -6.67 -10.62
N THR A 17 3.45 -6.80 -11.46
CA THR A 17 3.64 -7.14 -12.88
C THR A 17 4.51 -6.12 -13.64
N GLU A 18 4.44 -4.85 -13.28
CA GLU A 18 5.21 -3.74 -13.89
C GLU A 18 6.45 -3.34 -13.06
N VAL A 19 6.72 -4.02 -11.94
CA VAL A 19 7.83 -3.67 -11.03
C VAL A 19 9.12 -4.33 -11.50
N GLN A 20 10.13 -3.51 -11.80
CA GLN A 20 11.42 -4.01 -12.30
C GLN A 20 12.47 -4.19 -11.19
N ASN A 21 12.34 -3.44 -10.07
CA ASN A 21 13.26 -3.50 -8.95
C ASN A 21 12.59 -4.06 -7.70
N ALA A 22 13.28 -4.96 -7.01
CA ALA A 22 12.79 -5.53 -5.74
C ALA A 22 12.63 -4.49 -4.61
N SER A 23 13.24 -3.31 -4.75
CA SER A 23 13.11 -2.19 -3.80
C SER A 23 11.91 -1.28 -4.08
N GLU A 24 11.22 -1.46 -5.21
CA GLU A 24 10.05 -0.68 -5.59
C GLU A 24 8.77 -1.41 -5.17
N VAL A 25 7.79 -0.66 -4.67
CA VAL A 25 6.47 -1.19 -4.32
C VAL A 25 5.57 -1.13 -5.56
N GLY A 26 4.83 -2.20 -5.81
CA GLY A 26 3.87 -2.29 -6.91
C GLY A 26 2.60 -1.46 -6.70
N LYS A 27 1.60 -1.69 -7.57
CA LYS A 27 0.29 -1.06 -7.42
C LYS A 27 -0.46 -1.78 -6.29
N LEU A 28 -0.94 -1.05 -5.29
CA LEU A 28 -1.72 -1.61 -4.18
C LEU A 28 -3.22 -1.40 -4.42
N SER A 29 -4.00 -2.45 -4.15
CA SER A 29 -5.46 -2.43 -4.14
C SER A 29 -5.97 -2.85 -2.77
N ILE A 30 -6.97 -2.14 -2.23
CA ILE A 30 -7.60 -2.49 -0.95
C ILE A 30 -8.78 -3.41 -1.24
N ILE A 31 -8.89 -4.51 -0.49
CA ILE A 31 -10.05 -5.40 -0.56
C ILE A 31 -11.14 -4.82 0.34
N SER A 32 -12.29 -4.57 -0.26
CA SER A 32 -13.47 -4.04 0.44
C SER A 32 -14.48 -5.12 0.81
N ASP A 33 -14.60 -6.17 -0.02
CA ASP A 33 -15.64 -7.18 0.11
C ASP A 33 -15.33 -8.40 -0.79
N ILE A 34 -16.10 -9.48 -0.67
CA ILE A 34 -16.04 -10.68 -1.53
C ILE A 34 -17.44 -10.91 -2.09
N ASN A 35 -17.58 -11.11 -3.40
CA ASN A 35 -18.90 -11.43 -3.98
C ASN A 35 -19.31 -12.89 -3.75
N ASP A 36 -20.55 -13.23 -4.07
CA ASP A 36 -21.12 -14.57 -3.87
C ASP A 36 -20.43 -15.64 -4.72
N GLU A 37 -19.76 -15.22 -5.80
CA GLU A 37 -18.94 -16.07 -6.68
C GLU A 37 -17.53 -16.33 -6.12
N GLY A 38 -17.13 -15.65 -5.03
CA GLY A 38 -15.82 -15.79 -4.39
C GLY A 38 -14.72 -14.87 -4.94
N GLU A 39 -15.07 -13.89 -5.76
CA GLU A 39 -14.16 -12.87 -6.30
C GLU A 39 -14.01 -11.66 -5.35
N LEU A 40 -12.80 -11.13 -5.27
CA LEU A 40 -12.46 -10.02 -4.38
C LEU A 40 -12.89 -8.68 -4.99
N LYS A 41 -13.78 -7.96 -4.32
CA LYS A 41 -14.10 -6.57 -4.65
C LYS A 41 -12.98 -5.68 -4.13
N THR A 42 -12.22 -5.12 -5.07
CA THR A 42 -11.10 -4.24 -4.76
C THR A 42 -11.40 -2.79 -5.13
N THR A 43 -10.90 -1.86 -4.33
CA THR A 43 -10.88 -0.45 -4.72
C THR A 43 -9.76 -0.21 -5.76
N PRO A 44 -9.86 0.89 -6.54
CA PRO A 44 -8.90 1.17 -7.60
C PRO A 44 -7.45 1.13 -7.13
N LYS A 45 -6.57 0.58 -7.99
CA LYS A 45 -5.12 0.49 -7.78
C LYS A 45 -4.53 1.89 -7.56
N LEU A 46 -3.99 2.15 -6.37
CA LEU A 46 -3.31 3.40 -6.07
C LEU A 46 -1.79 3.21 -6.30
N PRO A 47 -1.13 4.06 -7.10
CA PRO A 47 0.32 4.07 -7.19
C PRO A 47 0.89 4.61 -5.88
N ILE A 48 1.67 3.79 -5.17
CA ILE A 48 2.42 4.24 -3.99
C ILE A 48 3.67 4.99 -4.49
N ARG A 49 3.70 6.31 -4.33
CA ARG A 49 4.94 7.07 -4.48
C ARG A 49 5.67 7.06 -3.14
N VAL A 50 6.63 6.15 -2.98
CA VAL A 50 7.56 6.23 -1.85
C VAL A 50 8.37 7.51 -2.02
N ALA A 51 8.06 8.54 -1.24
CA ALA A 51 8.86 9.75 -1.23
C ALA A 51 10.23 9.39 -0.66
N SER A 52 11.23 9.22 -1.53
CA SER A 52 12.61 9.19 -1.07
C SER A 52 12.88 10.56 -0.46
N SER A 53 13.02 10.62 0.86
CA SER A 53 13.48 11.80 1.57
C SER A 53 14.88 12.11 1.04
N SER A 54 14.96 13.00 0.06
CA SER A 54 16.24 13.49 -0.44
C SER A 54 16.85 14.35 0.66
N SER A 55 17.88 13.82 1.32
CA SER A 55 18.65 14.53 2.33
C SER A 55 19.18 15.84 1.72
N ILE A 56 18.75 16.96 2.27
CA ILE A 56 19.22 18.29 1.87
C ILE A 56 20.69 18.39 2.30
N THR A 57 21.63 18.31 1.36
CA THR A 57 23.05 18.47 1.65
C THR A 57 23.36 19.94 1.94
N LYS A 58 23.94 20.15 3.11
CA LYS A 58 24.41 21.41 3.70
C LYS A 58 25.19 22.26 2.67
N THR A 59 24.64 23.41 2.31
CA THR A 59 25.39 24.46 1.62
C THR A 59 26.31 25.11 2.65
N GLY A 60 27.62 24.95 2.47
CA GLY A 60 28.62 25.60 3.30
C GLY A 60 28.74 27.09 2.98
N CYS A 61 28.80 27.90 4.03
CA CYS A 61 29.48 29.19 4.12
C CYS A 61 30.11 29.25 5.51
#